data_AF-A0A954PPE5-F1
#
_entry.id   AF-A0A954PPE5-F1
#
_cell.length_a   1.000
_cell.length_b   1.000
_cell.length_c   1.000
_cell.angle_alpha   90.00
_cell.angle_beta   90.00
_cell.angle_gamma   90.00
#
_symmetry.space_group_name_H-M   'P 1'
#
loop_
_entity.id
_entity.type
_entity.pdbx_description
1 polymer ?
#
loop_
_entity_poly.entity_id
_entity_poly.type
_entity_poly.pdbx_seq_one_letter_code
_entity_poly.pdbx_strand_id
1 'polypeptide(L)'
;DPRRQAVAERWRRWLARRVPWVMVCQRNLSFGEEPSESSSVFSSPAILSACIRERLPADLQDLPFQVDVARHIHRPHTVGATAGMNFYLDSSAGKLRPLTMHALYRKLPISHSIARVYAHDRQHESRFAAILDEISGSPGEDDATNM
;
A
#
# COMPACT_ATOMS: atom_id res chain seq x y z
N ASP A 1 -35.23 -19.84 -6.33
CA ASP A 1 -34.49 -19.40 -5.13
C ASP A 1 -34.06 -17.95 -5.34
N PRO A 2 -34.62 -17.00 -4.57
CA PRO A 2 -34.34 -15.58 -4.72
C PRO A 2 -32.86 -15.23 -4.47
N ARG A 3 -32.15 -15.96 -3.61
CA ARG A 3 -30.72 -15.72 -3.34
C ARG A 3 -29.87 -16.06 -4.56
N ARG A 4 -30.16 -17.19 -5.21
CA ARG A 4 -29.48 -17.60 -6.46
C ARG A 4 -29.72 -16.60 -7.58
N GLN A 5 -30.94 -16.05 -7.68
CA GLN A 5 -31.26 -15.05 -8.70
C GLN A 5 -30.47 -13.74 -8.50
N ALA A 6 -30.40 -13.22 -7.27
CA ALA A 6 -29.62 -12.02 -6.97
C ALA A 6 -28.12 -12.20 -7.26
N VAL A 7 -27.56 -13.38 -6.96
CA VAL A 7 -26.16 -13.71 -7.29
C VAL A 7 -25.98 -13.80 -8.80
N ALA A 8 -26.89 -14.46 -9.52
CA ALA A 8 -26.83 -14.56 -10.98
C ALA A 8 -26.84 -13.18 -11.66
N GLU A 9 -27.64 -12.23 -11.17
CA GLU A 9 -27.66 -10.84 -11.67
C GLU A 9 -26.32 -10.12 -11.42
N ARG A 10 -25.72 -10.29 -10.24
CA ARG A 10 -24.38 -9.75 -9.96
C ARG A 10 -23.32 -10.32 -10.90
N TRP A 11 -23.35 -11.63 -11.14
CA TRP A 11 -22.45 -12.29 -12.09
C TRP A 11 -22.64 -11.79 -13.51
N ARG A 12 -23.89 -11.62 -13.98
CA ARG A 12 -24.15 -11.06 -15.31
C ARG A 12 -23.56 -9.66 -15.47
N ARG A 13 -23.68 -8.80 -14.46
CA ARG A 13 -23.05 -7.47 -14.48
C ARG A 13 -21.52 -7.57 -14.57
N TRP A 14 -20.92 -8.43 -13.76
CA TRP A 14 -19.47 -8.65 -13.77
C TRP A 14 -18.97 -9.18 -15.12
N LEU A 15 -19.66 -10.18 -15.70
CA LEU A 15 -19.36 -10.73 -17.04
C LEU A 15 -19.50 -9.68 -18.14
N ALA A 16 -20.45 -8.75 -17.99
CA ALA A 16 -20.61 -7.60 -18.87
C ALA A 16 -19.61 -6.47 -18.59
N ARG A 17 -18.57 -6.70 -17.77
CA ARG A 17 -17.56 -5.72 -17.33
C ARG A 17 -18.15 -4.50 -16.61
N ARG A 18 -19.37 -4.60 -16.08
CA ARG A 18 -19.99 -3.59 -15.23
C ARG A 18 -19.57 -3.83 -13.79
N VAL A 19 -18.34 -3.45 -13.49
CA VAL A 19 -17.77 -3.56 -12.13
C VAL A 19 -18.22 -2.33 -11.34
N PRO A 20 -18.94 -2.51 -10.22
CA PRO A 20 -19.47 -1.38 -9.47
C PRO A 20 -18.40 -0.64 -8.67
N TRP A 21 -17.19 -1.18 -8.54
CA TRP A 21 -16.11 -0.57 -7.77
C TRP A 21 -15.09 0.03 -8.72
N VAL A 22 -14.90 1.35 -8.61
CA VAL A 22 -13.87 2.09 -9.35
C VAL A 22 -12.82 2.60 -8.37
N MET A 23 -11.55 2.53 -8.75
CA MET A 23 -10.48 3.11 -7.93
C MET A 23 -10.62 4.62 -7.96
N VAL A 24 -10.69 5.23 -6.79
CA VAL A 24 -10.79 6.69 -6.63
C VAL A 24 -9.45 7.31 -6.22
N CYS A 25 -8.62 6.63 -5.44
CA CYS A 25 -7.26 7.11 -5.16
C CYS A 25 -6.32 5.94 -4.82
N GLN A 26 -5.02 6.21 -4.96
CA GLN A 26 -3.94 5.30 -4.58
C GLN A 26 -2.77 6.08 -3.97
N ARG A 27 -2.12 5.51 -2.94
CA ARG A 27 -0.82 5.97 -2.43
C ARG A 27 0.15 4.80 -2.28
N ASN A 28 1.41 5.09 -2.59
CA ASN A 28 2.52 4.18 -2.39
C ASN A 28 3.32 4.69 -1.19
N LEU A 29 3.63 3.79 -0.27
CA LEU A 29 4.37 4.07 0.95
C LEU A 29 5.59 3.17 0.96
N SER A 30 6.72 3.74 1.35
CA SER A 30 7.99 3.03 1.46
C SER A 30 8.40 3.05 2.93
N PHE A 31 8.70 1.89 3.49
CA PHE A 31 9.14 1.76 4.88
C PHE A 31 10.61 1.34 4.92
N GLY A 32 11.39 2.08 5.70
CA GLY A 32 12.78 1.76 6.02
C GLY A 32 12.91 0.84 7.24
N GLU A 33 14.09 0.84 7.85
CA GLU A 33 14.40 0.07 9.08
C GLU A 33 13.69 0.65 10.31
N GLU A 34 13.48 1.97 10.35
CA GLU A 34 12.57 2.70 11.23
C GLU A 34 11.90 3.84 10.43
N PRO A 35 10.62 4.18 10.66
CA PRO A 35 9.67 3.63 11.63
C PRO A 35 9.05 2.29 11.20
N SER A 36 8.59 1.51 12.18
CA SER A 36 8.07 0.16 11.95
C SER A 36 6.72 0.16 11.23
N GLU A 37 6.65 -0.50 10.08
CA GLU A 37 5.43 -0.67 9.27
C GLU A 37 4.25 -1.26 10.08
N SER A 38 4.52 -2.12 11.07
CA SER A 38 3.50 -2.71 11.94
C SER A 38 2.76 -1.70 12.81
N SER A 39 3.35 -0.54 13.06
CA SER A 39 2.71 0.58 13.77
C SER A 39 1.93 1.52 12.85
N SER A 40 2.00 1.29 11.54
CA SER A 40 1.34 2.13 10.55
C SER A 40 -0.14 1.77 10.40
N VAL A 41 -0.98 2.79 10.20
CA VAL A 41 -2.39 2.66 9.78
C VAL A 41 -2.53 1.90 8.45
N PHE A 42 -1.45 1.83 7.67
CA PHE A 42 -1.34 1.05 6.43
C PHE A 42 -0.99 -0.42 6.64
N SER A 43 -1.03 -0.93 7.88
CA SER A 43 -0.85 -2.36 8.16
C SER A 43 -2.11 -3.20 7.91
N SER A 44 -3.29 -2.58 7.90
CA SER A 44 -4.57 -3.28 7.77
C SER A 44 -5.60 -2.46 6.99
N PRO A 45 -6.28 -3.05 5.98
CA PRO A 45 -7.38 -2.40 5.29
C PRO A 45 -8.51 -1.93 6.22
N ALA A 46 -8.77 -2.66 7.31
CA ALA A 46 -9.82 -2.32 8.26
C ALA A 46 -9.48 -1.06 9.08
N ILE A 47 -8.23 -0.95 9.52
CA ILE A 47 -7.74 0.23 10.27
C ILE A 47 -7.78 1.45 9.37
N LEU A 48 -7.23 1.34 8.15
CA LEU A 48 -7.24 2.45 7.19
C LEU A 48 -8.67 2.87 6.82
N SER A 49 -9.59 1.92 6.66
CA SER A 49 -11.01 2.21 6.40
C SER A 49 -11.64 3.01 7.54
N ALA A 50 -11.37 2.65 8.80
CA ALA A 50 -11.86 3.39 9.96
C ALA A 50 -11.28 4.81 10.00
N CYS A 51 -9.97 4.97 9.80
CA CYS A 51 -9.32 6.29 9.78
C CYS A 51 -9.86 7.21 8.67
N ILE A 52 -10.17 6.65 7.49
CA ILE A 52 -10.81 7.40 6.40
C ILE A 52 -12.22 7.81 6.81
N ARG A 53 -13.00 6.89 7.37
CA ARG A 53 -14.39 7.13 7.83
C ARG A 53 -14.46 8.26 8.86
N GLU A 54 -13.56 8.27 9.84
CA GLU A 54 -13.50 9.31 10.87
C GLU A 54 -13.22 10.71 10.32
N ARG A 55 -12.58 10.83 9.15
CA ARG A 55 -12.23 12.11 8.49
C ARG A 55 -13.22 12.53 7.39
N LEU A 56 -14.18 11.65 7.05
CA LEU A 56 -15.24 12.01 6.14
C LEU A 56 -16.22 13.01 6.81
N PRO A 57 -16.73 13.99 6.05
CA PRO A 57 -17.76 14.88 6.56
C PRO A 57 -19.06 14.11 6.81
N ALA A 58 -19.94 14.66 7.66
CA ALA A 58 -21.13 13.98 8.15
C ALA A 58 -22.08 13.51 7.04
N ASP A 59 -22.17 14.26 5.94
CA ASP A 59 -22.98 13.95 4.76
C ASP A 59 -22.45 12.77 3.94
N LEU A 60 -21.19 12.38 4.13
CA LEU A 60 -20.54 11.26 3.43
C LEU A 60 -20.26 10.06 4.33
N GLN A 61 -20.74 10.05 5.57
CA GLN A 61 -20.42 8.97 6.51
C GLN A 61 -20.95 7.60 6.05
N ASP A 62 -22.11 7.58 5.40
CA ASP A 62 -22.71 6.34 4.88
C ASP A 62 -22.26 5.97 3.46
N LEU A 63 -21.32 6.74 2.87
CA LEU A 63 -20.85 6.51 1.51
C LEU A 63 -20.17 5.13 1.41
N PRO A 64 -20.60 4.23 0.51
CA PRO A 64 -19.96 2.93 0.34
C PRO A 64 -18.58 3.09 -0.30
N PHE A 65 -17.54 2.66 0.42
CA PHE A 65 -16.18 2.55 -0.10
C PHE A 65 -15.49 1.28 0.40
N GLN A 66 -14.44 0.86 -0.29
CA GLN A 66 -13.58 -0.27 0.05
C GLN A 66 -12.12 0.16 0.02
N VAL A 67 -11.30 -0.43 0.89
CA VAL A 67 -9.87 -0.19 0.95
C VAL A 67 -9.14 -1.49 0.67
N ASP A 68 -8.13 -1.42 -0.18
CA ASP A 68 -7.15 -2.48 -0.41
C ASP A 68 -5.77 -1.98 0.04
N VAL A 69 -5.04 -2.84 0.72
CA VAL A 69 -3.65 -2.58 1.14
C VAL A 69 -2.81 -3.76 0.69
N ALA A 70 -2.02 -3.55 -0.36
CA ALA A 70 -1.13 -4.56 -0.91
C ALA A 70 0.30 -4.32 -0.42
N ARG A 71 0.90 -5.33 0.21
CA ARG A 71 2.26 -5.27 0.76
C ARG A 71 3.25 -6.01 -0.14
N HIS A 72 4.37 -5.36 -0.44
CA HIS A 72 5.54 -5.94 -1.09
C HIS A 72 6.75 -5.83 -0.16
N ILE A 73 7.35 -6.96 0.22
CA ILE A 73 8.51 -6.98 1.11
C ILE A 73 9.75 -7.23 0.27
N HIS A 74 10.69 -6.27 0.28
CA HIS A 74 12.05 -6.53 -0.16
C HIS A 74 12.76 -7.28 0.96
N ARG A 75 13.16 -8.54 0.72
CA ARG A 75 13.87 -9.36 1.70
C ARG A 75 15.36 -9.45 1.34
N PRO A 76 16.18 -8.40 1.56
CA PRO A 76 17.63 -8.57 1.48
C PRO A 76 18.14 -9.51 2.58
N HIS A 77 17.42 -9.58 3.71
CA HIS A 77 17.60 -10.53 4.81
C HIS A 77 16.79 -11.82 4.59
N THR A 78 17.00 -12.52 3.47
CA THR A 78 16.35 -13.82 3.26
C THR A 78 16.72 -14.80 4.37
N VAL A 79 15.73 -15.15 5.18
CA VAL A 79 15.76 -16.30 6.09
C VAL A 79 15.20 -17.52 5.36
N GLY A 80 15.80 -18.69 5.57
CA GLY A 80 15.38 -19.96 4.93
C GLY A 80 16.36 -20.46 3.86
N ALA A 81 15.85 -21.14 2.83
CA ALA A 81 16.67 -21.88 1.86
C ALA A 81 17.67 -21.02 1.07
N THR A 82 17.45 -19.71 0.98
CA THR A 82 18.33 -18.76 0.29
C THR A 82 19.15 -17.89 1.24
N ALA A 83 19.22 -18.25 2.53
CA ALA A 83 20.06 -17.57 3.50
C ALA A 83 21.54 -17.62 3.07
N GLY A 84 22.22 -16.47 3.13
CA GLY A 84 23.63 -16.36 2.73
C GLY A 84 23.90 -16.30 1.23
N MET A 85 22.87 -16.46 0.37
CA MET A 85 23.04 -16.35 -1.09
C MET A 85 23.16 -14.91 -1.58
N ASN A 86 22.79 -13.92 -0.77
CA ASN A 86 22.93 -12.49 -1.06
C ASN A 86 24.26 -11.97 -0.52
N PHE A 87 25.28 -11.89 -1.37
CA PHE A 87 26.62 -11.41 -1.03
C PHE A 87 27.24 -10.56 -2.15
N TYR A 88 28.30 -9.83 -1.83
CA TYR A 88 29.18 -9.19 -2.80
C TYR A 88 30.64 -9.51 -2.49
N LEU A 89 31.50 -9.42 -3.50
CA LEU A 89 32.95 -9.51 -3.33
C LEU A 89 33.51 -8.10 -3.04
N ASP A 90 34.08 -7.91 -1.86
CA ASP A 90 34.94 -6.78 -1.56
C ASP A 90 36.30 -7.04 -2.22
N SER A 91 36.47 -6.54 -3.44
CA SER A 91 37.68 -6.75 -4.25
C SER A 91 38.93 -6.18 -3.59
N SER A 92 38.79 -5.12 -2.77
CA SER A 92 39.91 -4.50 -2.07
C SER A 92 40.47 -5.39 -0.94
N ALA A 93 39.58 -6.13 -0.26
CA ALA A 93 39.94 -7.03 0.83
C ALA A 93 40.02 -8.50 0.41
N GLY A 94 39.61 -8.83 -0.83
CA GLY A 94 39.50 -10.21 -1.33
C GLY A 94 38.49 -11.05 -0.53
N LYS A 95 37.45 -10.43 0.05
CA LYS A 95 36.51 -11.09 0.98
C LYS A 95 35.08 -11.03 0.49
N LEU A 96 34.35 -12.12 0.67
CA LEU A 96 32.90 -12.12 0.50
C LEU A 96 32.26 -11.43 1.70
N ARG A 97 31.34 -10.50 1.43
CA ARG A 97 30.56 -9.80 2.46
C ARG A 97 29.07 -9.97 2.20
N PRO A 98 28.24 -10.05 3.25
CA PRO A 98 26.79 -10.01 3.10
C PRO A 98 26.35 -8.75 2.35
N LEU A 99 25.38 -8.89 1.45
CA LEU A 99 24.86 -7.78 0.64
C LEU A 99 24.30 -6.65 1.50
N THR A 100 23.76 -7.00 2.66
CA THR A 100 23.24 -6.08 3.69
C THR A 100 24.31 -5.15 4.28
N MET A 101 25.60 -5.50 4.17
CA MET A 101 26.70 -4.62 4.58
C MET A 101 27.01 -3.54 3.54
N HIS A 102 26.49 -3.66 2.32
CA HIS A 102 26.71 -2.69 1.26
C HIS A 102 25.87 -1.43 1.47
N ALA A 103 26.50 -0.26 1.37
CA ALA A 103 25.85 1.02 1.66
C ALA A 103 24.62 1.29 0.77
N LEU A 104 24.65 0.86 -0.49
CA LEU A 104 23.50 0.98 -1.41
C LEU A 104 22.29 0.15 -0.93
N TYR A 105 22.51 -1.04 -0.40
CA TYR A 105 21.42 -1.91 0.05
C TYR A 105 20.80 -1.43 1.36
N ARG A 106 21.59 -0.81 2.25
CA ARG A 106 21.06 -0.15 3.46
C ARG A 106 20.14 1.04 3.15
N LYS A 107 20.24 1.62 1.95
CA LYS A 107 19.38 2.73 1.51
C LYS A 107 18.10 2.26 0.81
N LEU A 108 17.94 0.96 0.55
CA LEU A 108 16.73 0.46 -0.09
C LEU A 108 15.61 0.31 0.95
N PRO A 109 14.36 0.67 0.59
CA PRO A 109 13.21 0.36 1.43
C PRO A 109 13.10 -1.14 1.69
N ILE A 110 12.73 -1.49 2.91
CA ILE A 110 12.55 -2.88 3.34
C ILE A 110 11.18 -3.40 2.86
N SER A 111 10.19 -2.52 2.82
CA SER A 111 8.89 -2.85 2.28
C SER A 111 8.24 -1.65 1.60
N HIS A 112 7.34 -1.97 0.69
CA HIS A 112 6.41 -1.03 0.09
C HIS A 112 4.99 -1.50 0.36
N SER A 113 4.11 -0.55 0.67
CA SER A 113 2.68 -0.80 0.71
C SER A 113 1.96 0.12 -0.25
N ILE A 114 0.98 -0.44 -0.95
CA ILE A 114 0.10 0.27 -1.87
C ILE A 114 -1.28 0.30 -1.23
N ALA A 115 -1.73 1.49 -0.86
CA ALA A 115 -3.08 1.73 -0.35
C ALA A 115 -3.97 2.20 -1.50
N ARG A 116 -5.09 1.53 -1.73
CA ARG A 116 -6.07 1.86 -2.77
C ARG A 116 -7.45 2.01 -2.16
N VAL A 117 -8.17 3.04 -2.59
CA VAL A 117 -9.56 3.25 -2.20
C VAL A 117 -10.44 3.07 -3.43
N TYR A 118 -11.56 2.36 -3.25
CA TYR A 118 -12.57 2.13 -4.26
C TYR A 118 -13.92 2.64 -3.80
N ALA A 119 -14.69 3.24 -4.70
CA ALA A 119 -16.06 3.68 -4.47
C ALA A 119 -16.95 3.29 -5.66
N HIS A 120 -18.25 3.61 -5.59
CA HIS A 120 -19.19 3.31 -6.69
C HIS A 120 -19.10 4.28 -7.87
N ASP A 121 -18.57 5.47 -7.64
CA ASP A 121 -18.29 6.50 -8.63
C ASP A 121 -17.07 7.32 -8.21
N ARG A 122 -16.71 8.34 -9.00
CA ARG A 122 -15.55 9.20 -8.77
C ARG A 122 -15.92 10.59 -8.24
N GLN A 123 -17.16 10.83 -7.82
CA GLN A 123 -17.65 12.15 -7.42
C GLN A 123 -16.84 12.77 -6.27
N HIS A 124 -16.34 11.94 -5.36
CA HIS A 124 -15.60 12.36 -4.17
C HIS A 124 -14.11 11.97 -4.20
N GLU A 125 -13.55 11.71 -5.38
CA GLU A 125 -12.14 11.31 -5.55
C GLU A 125 -11.15 12.26 -4.88
N SER A 126 -11.31 13.57 -5.08
CA SER A 126 -10.44 14.59 -4.48
C SER A 126 -10.48 14.58 -2.95
N ARG A 127 -11.65 14.28 -2.37
CA ARG A 127 -11.82 14.18 -0.91
C ARG A 127 -11.12 12.95 -0.35
N PHE A 128 -11.27 11.80 -1.00
CA PHE A 128 -10.55 10.59 -0.60
C PHE A 128 -9.04 10.75 -0.75
N ALA A 129 -8.58 11.42 -1.80
CA ALA A 129 -7.17 11.73 -1.98
C ALA A 129 -6.62 12.60 -0.84
N ALA A 130 -7.28 13.70 -0.51
CA ALA A 130 -6.86 14.61 0.56
C ALA A 130 -6.81 13.90 1.92
N ILE A 131 -7.82 13.10 2.27
CA ILE A 131 -7.84 12.32 3.51
C ILE A 131 -6.66 11.34 3.55
N LEU A 132 -6.37 10.66 2.42
CA LEU A 132 -5.28 9.71 2.36
C LEU A 132 -3.90 10.39 2.47
N ASP A 133 -3.77 11.61 1.94
CA ASP A 133 -2.57 12.45 2.11
C ASP A 133 -2.37 12.87 3.57
N GLU A 134 -3.43 13.33 4.24
CA GLU A 134 -3.39 13.67 5.67
C GLU A 134 -3.00 12.46 6.53
N ILE A 135 -3.54 11.27 6.23
CA ILE A 135 -3.23 10.02 6.95
C ILE A 135 -1.79 9.57 6.70
N SER A 136 -1.28 9.78 5.48
CA SER A 136 0.10 9.42 5.13
C SER A 136 1.14 10.33 5.76
N GLY A 137 0.71 11.43 6.39
CA GLY A 137 1.54 12.58 6.68
C GLY A 137 1.67 13.40 5.40
N SER A 138 1.38 14.70 5.48
CA SER A 138 1.77 15.63 4.41
C SER A 138 3.25 15.38 4.12
N PRO A 139 3.68 15.26 2.84
CA PRO A 139 5.10 15.33 2.56
C PRO A 139 5.57 16.61 3.22
N GLY A 140 6.45 16.48 4.22
CA GLY A 140 7.31 17.61 4.54
C GLY A 140 7.91 18.06 3.22
N GLU A 141 7.99 19.37 3.03
CA GLU A 141 9.02 19.94 2.18
C GLU A 141 10.30 19.08 2.31
N ASP A 142 10.84 18.60 1.19
CA ASP A 142 11.97 17.64 1.07
C ASP A 142 11.61 16.17 0.77
N ASP A 143 10.92 15.95 -0.34
CA ASP A 143 11.44 14.96 -1.28
C ASP A 143 11.61 15.66 -2.65
N ALA A 144 12.60 16.55 -2.71
CA ALA A 144 13.12 17.04 -3.97
C ALA A 144 13.77 15.86 -4.71
N THR A 145 12.94 15.03 -5.35
CA THR A 145 13.38 14.01 -6.30
C THR A 145 13.81 14.72 -7.58
N ASN A 146 14.95 15.40 -7.51
CA ASN A 146 15.88 15.79 -8.59
C ASN A 146 16.75 16.97 -8.09
N MET A 147 17.94 16.67 -7.58
CA MET A 147 19.13 17.51 -7.71
C MET A 147 20.32 16.63 -8.10
#